data_AF-A0AB35W6Z2-F1
#
_entry.id   AF-A0AB35W6Z2-F1
#
_cell.length_a   1.000
_cell.length_b   1.000
_cell.length_c   1.000
_cell.angle_alpha   90.00
_cell.angle_beta   90.00
_cell.angle_gamma   90.00
#
_symmetry.space_group_name_H-M   'P 1'
#
loop_
_entity.id
_entity.type
_entity.pdbx_description
1 polymer ?
#
loop_
_entity_poly.entity_id
_entity_poly.type
_entity_poly.pdbx_seq_one_letter_code
_entity_poly.pdbx_strand_id
1 'polypeptide(L)' 'MRYFNVDQIYADLITGRTTRTLVYSSLVRARKREQPDRVEMFEEAIRRFDEWRATPNFTPLTS' A
#
# COMPACT_ATOMS: atom_id res chain seq x y z
N MET A 1 -0.96 -5.21 11.28
CA MET A 1 0.31 -4.92 10.59
C MET A 1 0.89 -3.64 11.15
N ARG A 2 2.21 -3.61 11.36
CA ARG A 2 2.90 -2.43 11.87
C ARG A 2 3.70 -1.82 10.72
N TYR A 3 3.08 -0.83 10.09
CA TYR A 3 3.71 -0.01 9.07
C TYR A 3 4.17 1.30 9.68
N PHE A 4 5.37 1.72 9.29
CA PHE A 4 6.03 2.92 9.78
C PHE A 4 6.24 3.98 8.69
N ASN A 5 6.20 3.59 7.41
CA ASN A 5 6.33 4.49 6.27
C ASN A 5 5.61 3.93 5.01
N VAL A 6 5.49 4.78 4.01
CA VAL A 6 4.86 4.49 2.71
C VAL A 6 5.59 3.37 1.97
N ASP A 7 6.93 3.43 1.91
CA ASP A 7 7.75 2.51 1.10
C ASP A 7 7.63 1.06 1.56
N GLN A 8 7.50 0.83 2.87
CA GLN A 8 7.28 -0.50 3.42
C GLN A 8 5.93 -1.07 2.99
N ILE A 9 4.87 -0.26 3.02
CA ILE A 9 3.53 -0.68 2.59
C ILE A 9 3.54 -0.96 1.09
N TYR A 10 4.15 -0.09 0.30
CA TYR A 10 4.29 -0.25 -1.14
C TYR A 10 5.07 -1.52 -1.49
N ALA A 11 6.24 -1.74 -0.90
CA ALA A 11 7.03 -2.96 -1.12
C ALA A 11 6.27 -4.23 -0.72
N ASP A 12 5.53 -4.21 0.39
CA ASP A 12 4.70 -5.34 0.79
C ASP A 12 3.53 -5.59 -0.17
N LEU A 13 2.97 -4.54 -0.79
CA LEU A 13 1.95 -4.65 -1.84
C LEU A 13 2.53 -5.23 -3.13
N ILE A 14 3.72 -4.79 -3.55
CA ILE A 14 4.42 -5.31 -4.73
C ILE A 14 4.82 -6.78 -4.55
N THR A 15 5.33 -7.12 -3.37
CA THR A 15 5.77 -8.49 -3.06
C THR A 15 4.62 -9.44 -2.70
N GLY A 16 3.39 -8.93 -2.55
CA GLY A 16 2.22 -9.73 -2.14
C GLY A 16 2.23 -10.14 -0.66
N ARG A 17 3.17 -9.65 0.15
CA ARG A 17 3.18 -9.84 1.62
C ARG A 17 1.97 -9.20 2.30
N THR A 18 1.38 -8.19 1.66
CA THR A 18 0.09 -7.64 2.04
C THR A 18 -0.80 -7.47 0.82
N THR A 19 -2.10 -7.31 1.06
CA THR A 19 -3.08 -7.05 0.00
C THR A 19 -3.63 -5.64 0.11
N ARG A 20 -4.03 -5.09 -1.04
CA ARG A 20 -4.69 -3.77 -1.11
C ARG A 20 -5.90 -3.69 -0.17
N THR A 21 -6.69 -4.76 -0.06
CA THR A 21 -7.84 -4.86 0.85
C THR A 21 -7.45 -4.71 2.31
N LEU A 22 -6.32 -5.30 2.71
CA LEU A 22 -5.84 -5.26 4.08
C LEU A 22 -5.25 -3.88 4.44
N VAL A 23 -4.54 -3.26 3.50
CA VAL A 23 -4.08 -1.87 3.62
C VAL A 23 -5.28 -0.92 3.70
N TYR A 24 -6.30 -1.09 2.86
CA TYR A 24 -7.54 -0.30 2.91
C TYR A 24 -8.29 -0.46 4.24
N SER A 25 -8.37 -1.68 4.77
CA SER A 25 -8.95 -1.92 6.09
C SER A 25 -8.19 -1.19 7.21
N SER A 26 -6.87 -1.08 7.07
CA SER A 26 -6.01 -0.34 8.00
C SER A 26 -6.20 1.17 7.86
N LEU A 27 -6.37 1.68 6.64
CA LEU A 27 -6.75 3.06 6.34
C LEU A 27 -8.07 3.44 7.02
N VAL A 28 -9.12 2.63 6.86
CA VAL A 28 -10.43 2.87 7.49
C VAL A 28 -10.30 2.95 9.03
N ARG A 29 -9.47 2.09 9.62
CA ARG A 29 -9.19 2.13 11.06
C ARG A 29 -8.41 3.37 11.48
N ALA A 30 -7.45 3.83 10.67
CA ALA A 30 -6.69 5.06 10.93
C ALA A 30 -7.59 6.29 10.87
N ARG A 31 -8.51 6.36 9.89
CA ARG A 31 -9.53 7.42 9.78
C ARG A 31 -10.44 7.45 11.01
N LYS A 32 -10.93 6.29 11.45
CA LYS A 32 -11.78 6.19 12.67
C LYS A 32 -11.06 6.58 13.96
N ARG A 33 -9.72 6.55 13.97
CA ARG A 33 -8.88 6.88 15.13
C ARG A 33 -8.24 8.27 15.01
N GLU A 34 -8.62 9.04 13.99
CA GLU A 34 -8.10 10.39 13.76
C GLU A 34 -6.57 10.44 13.73
N GLN A 35 -5.94 9.48 13.02
CA GLN A 35 -4.49 9.38 12.86
C GLN A 35 -4.06 9.90 11.48
N PRO A 36 -3.98 11.23 11.26
CA PRO A 36 -3.79 11.83 9.94
C PRO A 36 -2.51 11.35 9.26
N ASP A 37 -1.39 11.26 9.99
CA ASP A 37 -0.12 10.78 9.43
C ASP A 37 -0.21 9.37 8.85
N ARG A 38 -1.01 8.51 9.50
CA ARG A 38 -1.22 7.13 9.03
C ARG A 38 -2.19 7.08 7.86
N VAL A 39 -3.20 7.96 7.85
CA VAL A 39 -4.14 8.08 6.74
C VAL A 39 -3.38 8.45 5.48
N GLU A 40 -2.59 9.52 5.52
CA GLU A 40 -1.78 9.98 4.39
C GLU A 40 -0.82 8.87 3.92
N MET A 41 -0.15 8.22 4.87
CA MET A 41 0.77 7.12 4.57
C MET A 41 0.10 5.95 3.84
N PHE A 42 -1.10 5.53 4.27
CA PHE A 42 -1.83 4.45 3.61
C PHE A 42 -2.39 4.86 2.24
N GLU A 43 -2.88 6.08 2.11
CA GLU A 43 -3.40 6.60 0.84
C GLU A 43 -2.31 6.70 -0.21
N GLU A 44 -1.17 7.27 0.15
CA GLU A 44 -0.02 7.39 -0.74
C GLU A 44 0.52 6.02 -1.18
N ALA A 45 0.59 5.05 -0.27
CA ALA A 45 1.03 3.69 -0.61
C ALA A 45 0.07 2.99 -1.58
N ILE A 46 -1.24 3.16 -1.38
CA ILE A 46 -2.27 2.63 -2.30
C ILE A 46 -2.15 3.31 -3.65
N ARG A 47 -2.00 4.64 -3.69
CA ARG A 47 -1.85 5.40 -4.94
C ARG A 47 -0.66 4.91 -5.76
N ARG A 48 0.53 4.80 -5.15
CA ARG A 48 1.74 4.29 -5.80
C ARG A 48 1.58 2.86 -6.32
N PHE A 49 0.89 2.00 -5.56
CA PHE A 49 0.62 0.63 -6.00
C PHE A 49 -0.36 0.58 -7.18
N ASP A 50 -1.40 1.41 -7.16
CA ASP A 50 -2.37 1.50 -8.26
C ASP A 50 -1.70 2.06 -9.53
N GLU A 51 -0.80 3.05 -9.41
CA GLU A 51 0.03 3.56 -10.51
C GLU A 51 0.97 2.49 -11.09
N TRP A 52 1.63 1.72 -10.22
CA TRP A 52 2.46 0.59 -10.64
C TRP A 52 1.65 -0.47 -11.40
N ARG A 53 0.45 -0.81 -10.91
CA ARG A 53 -0.48 -1.76 -11.57
C ARG A 53 -1.01 -1.23 -12.90
N ALA A 54 -1.19 0.08 -13.03
CA ALA A 54 -1.64 0.73 -14.25
C ALA A 54 -0.55 0.83 -15.31
N THR A 55 0.72 0.61 -14.96
CA THR A 55 1.85 0.65 -15.89
C THR A 55 1.94 -0.68 -16.65
N PRO A 56 1.73 -0.73 -17.99
CA PRO A 56 1.64 -1.96 -18.77
C PRO A 56 2.96 -2.74 -18.99
N ASN A 57 4.03 -2.47 -18.23
CA ASN A 57 5.38 -3.00 -18.49
C ASN A 57 5.90 -4.00 -17.44
N PHE A 58 5.04 -4.67 -16.67
CA PHE A 58 5.50 -5.73 -15.78
C PHE A 58 5.41 -7.11 -16.46
N THR A 59 6.37 -7.40 -17.35
CA THR A 59 6.75 -8.79 -17.63
C THR A 59 7.47 -9.32 -16.39
N PRO A 60 6.96 -10.33 -15.67
CA PRO A 60 7.75 -10.99 -14.65
C PRO A 60 8.95 -11.64 -15.33
N LEU A 61 10.16 -11.20 -14.99
CA LEU A 61 11.39 -11.92 -15.29
C LEU A 61 11.35 -13.21 -14.48
N THR A 62 10.79 -14.27 -15.06
CA THR A 62 11.00 -15.64 -14.59
C THR A 62 12.43 -16.03 -14.99
N SER A 63 13.33 -16.12 -14.00
CA SER A 63 14.54 -16.94 -14.10
C SER A 63 14.22 -18.40 -13.82
#